data_AF-A0A565B3T2-F1
#
_entry.id   AF-A0A565B3T2-F1
#
_cell.length_a   1.000
_cell.length_b   1.000
_cell.length_c   1.000
_cell.angle_alpha   90.00
_cell.angle_beta   90.00
_cell.angle_gamma   90.00
#
_symmetry.space_group_name_H-M   'P 1'
#
loop_
_entity.id
_entity.type
_entity.pdbx_description
1 polymer ?
#
loop_
_entity_poly.entity_id
_entity_poly.type
_entity_poly.pdbx_seq_one_letter_code
_entity_poly.pdbx_strand_id
1 'polypeptide(L)'
;MEQPPSPGTESVNLRECLETLLRFTLRSHLDELVPSFDLDLNRDFCIHLLEEDTDSTEMFYSQKNLRCTKLLARALSECLTSEEQGFGHDLVQMLKKVNFELHVQEPYFTQLKDGLKTAEGRCAVGDYKRIGSGAFILFNKCLLLEVQDVHHYTSFSEMLKVEGLAKVLPGVESIEEGVRIYRNFYPEEKERMNGVVAILVAKPADQPYAALAGVLSELKSSGIKSLLDDYTAQVTL
;
A
#
# COMPACT_ATOMS: atom_id res chain seq x y z
N MET A 1 16.96 12.14 -0.68
CA MET A 1 16.02 11.03 -0.41
C MET A 1 16.70 9.75 -0.83
N GLU A 2 16.33 8.60 -0.27
CA GLU A 2 16.91 7.33 -0.71
C GLU A 2 16.21 6.84 -1.98
N GLN A 3 16.97 6.18 -2.86
CA GLN A 3 16.42 5.55 -4.04
C GLN A 3 15.39 4.50 -3.62
N PRO A 4 14.19 4.47 -4.22
CA PRO A 4 13.24 3.40 -3.96
C PRO A 4 13.86 2.05 -4.37
N PRO A 5 13.60 0.97 -3.59
CA PRO A 5 14.08 -0.36 -3.92
C PRO A 5 13.52 -0.82 -5.28
N SER A 6 14.22 -1.76 -5.92
CA SER A 6 13.66 -2.48 -7.07
C SER A 6 12.36 -3.19 -6.62
N PRO A 7 11.35 -3.33 -7.50
CA PRO A 7 10.16 -4.11 -7.18
C PRO A 7 10.57 -5.51 -6.78
N GLY A 8 9.91 -6.07 -5.77
CA GLY A 8 9.90 -7.52 -5.60
C GLY A 8 9.02 -8.17 -6.68
N THR A 9 9.31 -9.42 -7.02
CA THR A 9 8.41 -10.28 -7.83
C THR A 9 7.94 -11.52 -7.07
N GLU A 10 8.25 -11.57 -5.79
CA GLU A 10 7.72 -12.58 -4.90
C GLU A 10 6.22 -12.33 -4.70
N SER A 11 5.48 -13.41 -4.45
CA SER A 11 4.08 -13.31 -4.06
C SER A 11 3.95 -12.44 -2.82
N VAL A 12 2.93 -11.57 -2.78
CA VAL A 12 2.66 -10.72 -1.61
C VAL A 12 2.57 -11.57 -0.35
N ASN A 13 3.44 -11.29 0.61
CA ASN A 13 3.37 -11.93 1.91
C ASN A 13 2.19 -11.34 2.68
N LEU A 14 1.09 -12.10 2.76
CA LEU A 14 -0.14 -11.66 3.44
C LEU A 14 0.14 -11.14 4.84
N ARG A 15 0.96 -11.84 5.63
CA ARG A 15 1.27 -11.48 7.00
C ARG A 15 2.00 -10.14 7.11
N GLU A 16 2.91 -9.85 6.18
CA GLU A 16 3.63 -8.57 6.13
C GLU A 16 2.81 -7.43 5.52
N CYS A 17 1.86 -7.76 4.64
CA CYS A 17 0.99 -6.79 3.98
C CYS A 17 -0.16 -6.34 4.88
N LEU A 18 -0.74 -7.27 5.64
CA LEU A 18 -2.02 -7.05 6.32
C LEU A 18 -1.94 -6.00 7.42
N GLU A 19 -0.79 -5.86 8.08
CA GLU A 19 -0.58 -4.81 9.08
C GLU A 19 -0.70 -3.40 8.47
N THR A 20 -0.06 -3.17 7.32
CA THR A 20 -0.15 -1.88 6.61
C THR A 20 -1.54 -1.66 6.02
N LEU A 21 -2.12 -2.71 5.43
CA LEU A 21 -3.45 -2.65 4.84
C LEU A 21 -4.52 -2.34 5.91
N LEU A 22 -4.44 -2.98 7.08
CA LEU A 22 -5.33 -2.74 8.21
C LEU A 22 -5.22 -1.31 8.71
N ARG A 23 -4.00 -0.79 8.92
CA ARG A 23 -3.81 0.62 9.31
C ARG A 23 -4.44 1.57 8.30
N PHE A 24 -4.19 1.33 7.02
CA PHE A 24 -4.73 2.17 5.96
C PHE A 24 -6.27 2.12 5.93
N THR A 25 -6.85 0.93 6.12
CA THR A 25 -8.31 0.73 6.14
C THR A 25 -8.96 1.46 7.31
N LEU A 26 -8.43 1.29 8.53
CA LEU A 26 -8.93 1.97 9.72
C LEU A 26 -8.78 3.50 9.62
N ARG A 27 -7.62 3.99 9.17
CA ARG A 27 -7.40 5.44 8.98
C ARG A 27 -8.32 6.04 7.93
N SER A 28 -8.53 5.33 6.81
CA SER A 28 -9.44 5.81 5.74
C SER A 28 -10.89 5.87 6.21
N HIS A 29 -11.32 5.00 7.12
CA HIS A 29 -12.64 5.08 7.75
C HIS A 29 -12.76 6.26 8.73
N LEU A 30 -11.68 6.60 9.43
CA LEU A 30 -11.64 7.73 10.38
C LEU A 30 -11.58 9.11 9.69
N ASP A 31 -11.13 9.17 8.43
CA ASP A 31 -11.06 10.39 7.64
C ASP A 31 -12.46 10.73 7.10
N GLU A 32 -13.20 11.55 7.87
CA GLU A 32 -14.63 11.85 7.71
C GLU A 32 -15.04 12.54 6.38
N LEU A 33 -14.09 12.97 5.55
CA LEU A 33 -14.38 13.81 4.38
C LEU A 33 -15.12 13.06 3.25
N VAL A 34 -14.92 11.75 3.09
CA VAL A 34 -15.81 10.81 2.37
C VAL A 34 -15.43 9.39 2.82
N PRO A 35 -16.22 8.67 3.64
CA PRO A 35 -15.95 7.27 3.92
C PRO A 35 -16.03 6.49 2.60
N SER A 36 -14.91 5.96 2.12
CA SER A 36 -14.91 5.11 0.92
C SER A 36 -15.65 3.79 1.12
N PHE A 37 -15.91 3.44 2.38
CA PHE A 37 -16.62 2.24 2.84
C PHE A 37 -17.06 2.45 4.30
N ASP A 38 -18.13 1.76 4.71
CA ASP A 38 -18.56 1.70 6.11
C ASP A 38 -18.01 0.44 6.77
N LEU A 39 -17.35 0.59 7.93
CA LEU A 39 -16.83 -0.54 8.70
C LEU A 39 -17.86 -1.13 9.67
N ASP A 40 -18.96 -0.41 9.96
CA ASP A 40 -19.87 -0.75 11.08
C ASP A 40 -19.11 -0.95 12.42
N LEU A 41 -17.99 -0.24 12.58
CA LEU A 41 -17.18 -0.24 13.79
C LEU A 41 -17.27 1.13 14.46
N ASN A 42 -17.29 1.12 15.80
CA ASN A 42 -17.26 2.35 16.56
C ASN A 42 -15.91 3.09 16.31
N ARG A 43 -15.98 4.42 16.12
CA ARG A 43 -14.81 5.27 15.88
C ARG A 43 -13.74 5.15 16.97
N ASP A 44 -14.14 5.20 18.24
CA ASP A 44 -13.24 5.07 19.39
C ASP A 44 -12.58 3.69 19.41
N PHE A 45 -13.31 2.66 18.99
CA PHE A 45 -12.74 1.32 18.84
C PHE A 45 -11.66 1.28 17.74
N CYS A 46 -11.89 1.94 16.60
CA CYS A 46 -10.89 2.03 15.53
C CYS A 46 -9.66 2.84 15.95
N ILE A 47 -9.84 3.93 16.70
CA ILE A 47 -8.74 4.73 17.27
C ILE A 47 -7.93 3.85 18.22
N HIS A 48 -8.59 3.13 19.14
CA HIS A 48 -7.93 2.25 20.09
C HIS A 48 -7.13 1.12 19.41
N LEU A 49 -7.61 0.58 18.29
CA LEU A 49 -6.85 -0.39 17.50
C LEU A 49 -5.56 0.23 16.93
N LEU A 50 -5.60 1.51 16.54
CA LEU A 50 -4.51 2.27 15.92
C LEU A 50 -3.52 2.90 16.90
N GLU A 51 -3.88 3.03 18.18
CA GLU A 51 -3.01 3.60 19.21
C GLU A 51 -1.68 2.82 19.29
N GLU A 52 -0.58 3.55 19.12
CA GLU A 52 0.77 3.04 19.35
C GLU A 52 1.23 3.56 20.71
N ASP A 53 1.83 2.71 21.55
CA ASP A 53 2.37 3.13 22.85
C ASP A 53 3.33 4.31 22.65
N THR A 54 2.94 5.49 23.12
CA THR A 54 3.89 6.58 23.34
C THR A 54 4.71 6.20 24.57
N ASP A 55 5.96 5.82 24.35
CA ASP A 55 6.89 5.44 25.40
C ASP A 55 7.05 6.61 26.41
N SER A 56 6.39 6.48 27.56
CA SER A 56 6.71 7.26 28.75
C SER A 56 6.64 6.36 29.97
N THR A 57 7.79 5.76 30.26
CA THR A 57 8.29 5.44 31.60
C THR A 57 7.32 4.67 32.49
N GLU A 58 7.32 3.34 32.39
CA GLU A 58 7.28 2.45 33.57
C GLU A 58 7.62 1.01 33.15
N MET A 59 8.91 0.68 33.25
CA MET A 59 9.37 -0.69 33.35
C MET A 59 8.62 -1.38 34.50
N PHE A 60 7.90 -2.47 34.19
CA PHE A 60 7.31 -3.50 35.07
C PHE A 60 5.80 -3.81 34.93
N TYR A 61 5.06 -3.18 34.00
CA TYR A 61 3.74 -3.68 33.54
C TYR A 61 3.63 -3.95 32.02
N SER A 62 4.72 -3.81 31.27
CA SER A 62 4.73 -3.71 29.80
C SER A 62 4.82 -5.03 29.02
N GLN A 63 4.16 -6.09 29.48
CA GLN A 63 3.89 -7.28 28.65
C GLN A 63 2.48 -7.28 28.02
N LYS A 64 1.63 -6.30 28.37
CA LYS A 64 0.19 -6.33 28.03
C LYS A 64 -0.28 -5.36 26.92
N ASN A 65 0.57 -4.47 26.43
CA ASN A 65 0.22 -3.48 25.39
C ASN A 65 0.92 -3.77 24.04
N LEU A 66 0.91 -5.02 23.60
CA LEU A 66 1.41 -5.34 22.27
C LEU A 66 0.40 -4.85 21.21
N ARG A 67 0.63 -3.66 20.64
CA ARG A 67 0.12 -3.12 19.35
C ARG A 67 -1.14 -3.83 18.80
N CYS A 68 -2.34 -3.42 19.23
CA CYS A 68 -3.61 -4.04 18.86
C CYS A 68 -3.77 -4.26 17.34
N THR A 69 -3.41 -3.29 16.50
CA THR A 69 -3.38 -3.44 15.04
C THR A 69 -2.47 -4.58 14.57
N LYS A 70 -1.27 -4.72 15.14
CA LYS A 70 -0.30 -5.75 14.73
C LYS A 70 -0.75 -7.14 15.14
N LEU A 71 -1.32 -7.28 16.34
CA LEU A 71 -1.92 -8.53 16.79
C LEU A 71 -3.13 -8.89 15.92
N LEU A 72 -4.01 -7.93 15.67
CA LEU A 72 -5.17 -8.15 14.81
C LEU A 72 -4.76 -8.55 13.40
N ALA A 73 -3.75 -7.90 12.82
CA ALA A 73 -3.22 -8.27 11.51
C ALA A 73 -2.64 -9.70 11.50
N ARG A 74 -2.01 -10.16 12.59
CA ARG A 74 -1.51 -11.54 12.66
C ARG A 74 -2.65 -12.55 12.78
N ALA A 75 -3.60 -12.27 13.66
CA ALA A 75 -4.76 -13.14 13.87
C ALA A 75 -5.62 -13.23 12.59
N LEU A 76 -5.89 -12.10 11.94
CA LEU A 76 -6.58 -12.07 10.65
C LEU A 76 -5.80 -12.82 9.58
N SER A 77 -4.47 -12.69 9.54
CA SER A 77 -3.66 -13.43 8.58
C SER A 77 -3.82 -14.94 8.76
N GLU A 78 -3.96 -15.45 9.99
CA GLU A 78 -4.17 -16.87 10.26
C GLU A 78 -5.57 -17.33 9.82
N CYS A 79 -6.60 -16.53 10.13
CA CYS A 79 -7.98 -16.78 9.67
C CYS A 79 -8.08 -16.82 8.14
N LEU A 80 -7.49 -15.83 7.46
CA LEU A 80 -7.54 -15.70 6.00
C LEU A 80 -6.75 -16.79 5.26
N THR A 81 -5.81 -17.46 5.94
CA THR A 81 -5.08 -18.59 5.38
C THR A 81 -5.72 -19.94 5.68
N SER A 82 -6.72 -20.00 6.55
CA SER A 82 -7.44 -21.23 6.86
C SER A 82 -8.26 -21.70 5.64
N GLU A 83 -8.41 -23.02 5.47
CA GLU A 83 -9.12 -23.61 4.32
C GLU A 83 -10.65 -23.39 4.35
N GLU A 84 -11.17 -22.60 5.29
CA GLU A 84 -12.59 -22.27 5.38
C GLU A 84 -13.02 -21.38 4.21
N GLN A 85 -13.71 -22.00 3.25
CA GLN A 85 -14.20 -21.36 2.03
C GLN A 85 -15.24 -20.29 2.38
N GLY A 86 -14.85 -19.00 2.35
CA GLY A 86 -15.80 -17.88 2.32
C GLY A 86 -15.25 -16.59 2.93
N PHE A 87 -14.63 -16.65 4.11
CA PHE A 87 -14.23 -15.46 4.85
C PHE A 87 -12.99 -14.79 4.25
N GLY A 88 -13.15 -13.56 3.73
CA GLY A 88 -12.05 -12.78 3.14
C GLY A 88 -11.41 -13.41 1.89
N HIS A 89 -12.11 -14.32 1.22
CA HIS A 89 -11.65 -14.97 0.00
C HIS A 89 -11.27 -13.95 -1.08
N ASP A 90 -12.07 -12.91 -1.28
CA ASP A 90 -11.83 -11.90 -2.32
C ASP A 90 -10.55 -11.10 -2.05
N LEU A 91 -10.30 -10.74 -0.79
CA LEU A 91 -9.05 -10.08 -0.38
C LEU A 91 -7.84 -10.98 -0.71
N VAL A 92 -7.91 -12.26 -0.36
CA VAL A 92 -6.82 -13.21 -0.62
C VAL A 92 -6.59 -13.39 -2.12
N GLN A 93 -7.66 -13.51 -2.92
CA GLN A 93 -7.54 -13.62 -4.37
C GLN A 93 -6.95 -12.37 -5.01
N MET A 94 -7.31 -11.17 -4.54
CA MET A 94 -6.72 -9.93 -5.01
C MET A 94 -5.22 -9.90 -4.75
N LEU A 95 -4.80 -10.19 -3.51
CA LEU A 95 -3.39 -10.16 -3.14
C LEU A 95 -2.56 -11.23 -3.88
N LYS A 96 -3.16 -12.39 -4.20
CA LYS A 96 -2.52 -13.43 -5.03
C LYS A 96 -2.29 -13.00 -6.49
N LYS A 97 -3.07 -12.05 -7.01
CA LYS A 97 -2.93 -11.53 -8.38
C LYS A 97 -1.88 -10.43 -8.50
N VAL A 98 -1.39 -9.88 -7.39
CA VAL A 98 -0.37 -8.83 -7.40
C VAL A 98 0.92 -9.38 -8.00
N ASN A 99 1.45 -8.67 -9.01
CA ASN A 99 2.69 -9.03 -9.68
C ASN A 99 3.90 -8.31 -9.07
N PHE A 100 3.71 -7.08 -8.59
CA PHE A 100 4.79 -6.24 -8.07
C PHE A 100 4.36 -5.42 -6.86
N GLU A 101 5.29 -5.20 -5.93
CA GLU A 101 5.14 -4.26 -4.83
C GLU A 101 6.05 -3.05 -5.04
N LEU A 102 5.47 -1.84 -5.03
CA LEU A 102 6.20 -0.58 -5.17
C LEU A 102 5.94 0.32 -3.97
N HIS A 103 6.94 1.12 -3.60
CA HIS A 103 6.79 2.16 -2.59
C HIS A 103 6.88 3.56 -3.20
N VAL A 104 5.94 4.44 -2.85
CA VAL A 104 5.90 5.85 -3.25
C VAL A 104 5.71 6.73 -2.02
N GLN A 105 6.35 7.90 -2.02
CA GLN A 105 6.24 8.86 -0.91
C GLN A 105 5.06 9.81 -1.13
N GLU A 106 4.63 10.51 -0.08
CA GLU A 106 3.75 11.66 -0.24
C GLU A 106 4.47 12.81 -0.97
N PRO A 107 3.78 13.62 -1.78
CA PRO A 107 2.32 13.59 -2.05
C PRO A 107 1.90 12.57 -3.12
N TYR A 108 2.85 11.86 -3.73
CA TYR A 108 2.58 11.01 -4.90
C TYR A 108 1.69 9.81 -4.58
N PHE A 109 1.75 9.27 -3.36
CA PHE A 109 0.85 8.22 -2.92
C PHE A 109 -0.62 8.69 -2.94
N THR A 110 -0.92 9.82 -2.30
CA THR A 110 -2.27 10.40 -2.32
C THR A 110 -2.71 10.74 -3.75
N GLN A 111 -1.83 11.31 -4.56
CA GLN A 111 -2.15 11.62 -5.95
C GLN A 111 -2.46 10.38 -6.80
N LEU A 112 -1.80 9.24 -6.56
CA LEU A 112 -2.12 7.96 -7.20
C LEU A 112 -3.47 7.42 -6.70
N LYS A 113 -3.72 7.46 -5.38
CA LYS A 113 -4.99 7.03 -4.76
C LYS A 113 -6.18 7.78 -5.34
N ASP A 114 -6.02 9.09 -5.55
CA ASP A 114 -7.07 10.00 -6.03
C ASP A 114 -7.16 10.04 -7.57
N GLY A 115 -6.26 9.35 -8.27
CA GLY A 115 -6.24 9.28 -9.73
C GLY A 115 -5.73 10.55 -10.43
N LEU A 116 -5.13 11.48 -9.68
CA LEU A 116 -4.47 12.67 -10.25
C LEU A 116 -3.17 12.29 -10.95
N LYS A 117 -2.37 11.44 -10.31
CA LYS A 117 -1.16 10.86 -10.87
C LYS A 117 -1.52 9.54 -11.56
N THR A 118 -1.24 9.45 -12.85
CA THR A 118 -1.61 8.30 -13.71
C THR A 118 -0.41 7.65 -14.40
N ALA A 119 0.80 8.18 -14.17
CA ALA A 119 2.05 7.60 -14.66
C ALA A 119 3.11 7.63 -13.56
N GLU A 120 3.77 6.50 -13.31
CA GLU A 120 4.90 6.38 -12.38
C GLU A 120 6.21 6.23 -13.15
N GLY A 121 7.06 7.25 -13.07
CA GLY A 121 8.39 7.26 -13.68
C GLY A 121 9.45 6.66 -12.76
N ARG A 122 10.26 5.73 -13.29
CA ARG A 122 11.38 5.09 -12.58
C ARG A 122 12.59 4.96 -13.48
N CYS A 123 13.81 4.92 -12.93
CA CYS A 123 14.94 4.42 -13.71
C CYS A 123 14.68 2.97 -14.08
N ALA A 124 14.90 2.60 -15.35
CA ALA A 124 14.64 1.26 -15.84
C ALA A 124 15.75 0.30 -15.37
N VAL A 125 15.71 -0.11 -14.10
CA VAL A 125 16.70 -1.01 -13.47
C VAL A 125 16.02 -2.22 -12.86
N GLY A 126 16.73 -3.34 -12.78
CA GLY A 126 16.22 -4.55 -12.13
C GLY A 126 14.83 -4.96 -12.62
N ASP A 127 13.91 -5.14 -11.67
CA ASP A 127 12.59 -5.72 -11.92
C ASP A 127 11.61 -4.71 -12.52
N TYR A 128 11.93 -3.41 -12.50
CA TYR A 128 11.15 -2.40 -13.22
C TYR A 128 11.08 -2.69 -14.73
N LYS A 129 12.10 -3.36 -15.30
CA LYS A 129 12.11 -3.76 -16.71
C LYS A 129 11.15 -4.91 -17.04
N ARG A 130 10.65 -5.62 -16.02
CA ARG A 130 9.73 -6.76 -16.20
C ARG A 130 8.27 -6.38 -16.10
N ILE A 131 7.98 -5.14 -15.69
CA ILE A 131 6.61 -4.64 -15.59
C ILE A 131 6.06 -4.50 -17.02
N GLY A 132 4.86 -5.03 -17.25
CA GLY A 132 4.15 -4.95 -18.52
C GLY A 132 2.67 -4.68 -18.31
N SER A 133 1.97 -4.34 -19.39
CA SER A 133 0.53 -4.07 -19.38
C SER A 133 -0.28 -5.25 -18.84
N GLY A 134 -1.35 -4.96 -18.11
CA GLY A 134 -2.18 -5.93 -17.41
C GLY A 134 -1.59 -6.44 -16.07
N ALA A 135 -0.38 -6.03 -15.70
CA ALA A 135 0.17 -6.36 -14.38
C ALA A 135 -0.54 -5.56 -13.28
N PHE A 136 -0.71 -6.18 -12.12
CA PHE A 136 -1.18 -5.53 -10.91
C PHE A 136 -0.01 -5.13 -10.01
N ILE A 137 -0.01 -3.86 -9.58
CA ILE A 137 0.98 -3.31 -8.67
C ILE A 137 0.29 -2.94 -7.35
N LEU A 138 0.83 -3.42 -6.24
CA LEU A 138 0.43 -3.00 -4.91
C LEU A 138 1.37 -1.90 -4.40
N PHE A 139 0.89 -0.67 -4.40
CA PHE A 139 1.60 0.49 -3.89
C PHE A 139 1.45 0.60 -2.37
N ASN A 140 2.57 0.77 -1.68
CA ASN A 140 2.66 0.93 -0.23
C ASN A 140 1.89 -0.16 0.55
N LYS A 141 1.82 -1.38 0.00
CA LYS A 141 1.09 -2.53 0.58
C LYS A 141 -0.41 -2.30 0.81
N CYS A 142 -1.03 -1.31 0.16
CA CYS A 142 -2.45 -1.01 0.38
C CYS A 142 -3.24 -0.54 -0.84
N LEU A 143 -2.61 0.12 -1.81
CA LEU A 143 -3.29 0.65 -3.00
C LEU A 143 -3.00 -0.25 -4.21
N LEU A 144 -4.02 -0.91 -4.75
CA LEU A 144 -3.89 -1.74 -5.93
C LEU A 144 -4.11 -0.90 -7.19
N LEU A 145 -3.17 -0.93 -8.13
CA LEU A 145 -3.32 -0.30 -9.44
C LEU A 145 -3.00 -1.30 -10.55
N GLU A 146 -3.69 -1.18 -11.68
CA GLU A 146 -3.44 -1.98 -12.87
C GLU A 146 -2.61 -1.19 -13.88
N VAL A 147 -1.55 -1.80 -14.39
CA VAL A 147 -0.69 -1.23 -15.43
C VAL A 147 -1.45 -1.24 -16.76
N GLN A 148 -1.74 -0.05 -17.27
CA GLN A 148 -2.41 0.14 -18.55
C GLN A 148 -1.41 0.03 -19.71
N ASP A 149 -0.23 0.65 -19.54
CA ASP A 149 0.84 0.60 -20.53
C ASP A 149 2.21 0.86 -19.88
N VAL A 150 3.28 0.51 -20.60
CA VAL A 150 4.66 0.73 -20.17
C VAL A 150 5.48 1.31 -21.31
N HIS A 151 6.01 2.51 -21.10
CA HIS A 151 6.83 3.20 -22.10
C HIS A 151 8.27 3.38 -21.62
N HIS A 152 9.21 3.35 -22.55
CA HIS A 152 10.64 3.50 -22.28
C HIS A 152 11.21 4.75 -22.94
N TYR A 153 12.02 5.48 -22.19
CA TYR A 153 12.61 6.75 -22.61
C TYR A 153 14.10 6.79 -22.31
N THR A 154 14.82 7.65 -23.02
CA THR A 154 16.25 7.86 -22.76
C THR A 154 16.49 8.72 -21.53
N SER A 155 15.54 9.57 -21.16
CA SER A 155 15.67 10.50 -20.03
C SER A 155 14.34 10.82 -19.34
N PHE A 156 14.42 11.30 -18.09
CA PHE A 156 13.24 11.82 -17.37
C PHE A 156 12.68 13.06 -18.06
N SER A 157 13.52 13.90 -18.65
CA SER A 157 13.06 15.09 -19.38
C SER A 157 12.18 14.70 -20.56
N GLU A 158 12.60 13.69 -21.34
CA GLU A 158 11.83 13.15 -22.46
C GLU A 158 10.51 12.54 -21.98
N MET A 159 10.58 11.66 -20.96
CA MET A 159 9.40 11.04 -20.36
C MET A 159 8.37 12.08 -19.90
N LEU A 160 8.80 13.10 -19.16
CA LEU A 160 7.91 14.15 -18.65
C LEU A 160 7.26 14.97 -19.76
N LYS A 161 7.95 15.17 -20.88
CA LYS A 161 7.41 15.88 -22.06
C LYS A 161 6.36 15.04 -22.79
N VAL A 162 6.63 13.75 -23.00
CA VAL A 162 5.78 12.86 -23.79
C VAL A 162 4.55 12.39 -22.99
N GLU A 163 4.74 11.90 -21.76
CA GLU A 163 3.65 11.45 -20.91
C GLU A 163 2.78 12.61 -20.41
N GLY A 164 3.40 13.79 -20.28
CA GLY A 164 2.81 14.99 -19.74
C GLY A 164 3.13 15.15 -18.24
N LEU A 165 3.80 16.24 -17.91
CA LEU A 165 4.26 16.56 -16.55
C LEU A 165 3.16 16.40 -15.50
N ALA A 166 1.96 16.91 -15.75
CA ALA A 166 0.85 16.86 -14.80
C ALA A 166 0.34 15.44 -14.50
N LYS A 167 0.55 14.47 -15.41
CA LYS A 167 0.18 13.06 -15.18
C LYS A 167 1.21 12.32 -14.34
N VAL A 168 2.48 12.72 -14.44
CA VAL A 168 3.61 12.09 -13.76
C VAL A 168 3.87 12.74 -12.40
N LEU A 169 3.85 14.08 -12.34
CA LEU A 169 4.12 14.89 -11.16
C LEU A 169 3.04 16.00 -11.05
N PRO A 170 1.80 15.66 -10.66
CA PRO A 170 0.75 16.66 -10.47
C PRO A 170 1.18 17.79 -9.52
N GLY A 171 0.91 19.04 -9.92
CA GLY A 171 1.26 20.25 -9.17
C GLY A 171 2.65 20.82 -9.46
N VAL A 172 3.49 20.14 -10.26
CA VAL A 172 4.80 20.66 -10.69
C VAL A 172 4.64 21.50 -11.95
N GLU A 173 5.30 22.66 -12.00
CA GLU A 173 5.05 23.69 -13.03
C GLU A 173 5.96 23.57 -14.26
N SER A 174 7.12 22.92 -14.14
CA SER A 174 8.11 22.82 -15.24
C SER A 174 8.82 21.47 -15.34
N ILE A 175 9.29 21.14 -16.55
CA ILE A 175 10.04 19.91 -16.81
C ILE A 175 11.35 19.92 -16.03
N GLU A 176 12.01 21.08 -15.95
CA GLU A 176 13.27 21.27 -15.23
C GLU A 176 13.09 20.96 -13.74
N GLU A 177 11.99 21.44 -13.14
CA GLU A 177 11.65 21.10 -11.77
C GLU A 177 11.32 19.61 -11.59
N GLY A 178 10.56 19.03 -12.51
CA GLY A 178 10.27 17.59 -12.49
C GLY A 178 11.54 16.73 -12.57
N VAL A 179 12.51 17.11 -13.39
CA VAL A 179 13.81 16.42 -13.44
C VAL A 179 14.57 16.59 -12.13
N ARG A 180 14.56 17.78 -11.50
CA ARG A 180 15.18 17.99 -10.17
C ARG A 180 14.58 17.09 -9.10
N ILE A 181 13.27 16.85 -9.13
CA ILE A 181 12.62 15.90 -8.22
C ILE A 181 13.20 14.50 -8.40
N TYR A 182 13.34 14.02 -9.64
CA TYR A 182 13.94 12.71 -9.90
C TYR A 182 15.41 12.61 -9.49
N ARG A 183 16.16 13.72 -9.55
CA ARG A 183 17.56 13.79 -9.08
C ARG A 183 17.72 13.57 -7.58
N ASN A 184 16.66 13.75 -6.79
CA ASN A 184 16.67 13.40 -5.37
C ASN A 184 16.73 11.88 -5.12
N PHE A 185 16.47 11.06 -6.14
CA PHE A 185 16.41 9.60 -6.07
C PHE A 185 17.43 8.92 -6.99
N TYR A 186 17.69 9.50 -8.17
CA TYR A 186 18.51 8.89 -9.22
C TYR A 186 19.60 9.85 -9.71
N PRO A 187 20.89 9.47 -9.56
CA PRO A 187 21.99 10.17 -10.22
C PRO A 187 21.81 10.17 -11.74
N GLU A 188 22.26 11.24 -12.41
CA GLU A 188 22.17 11.38 -13.87
C GLU A 188 22.89 10.27 -14.63
N GLU A 189 24.01 9.79 -14.10
CA GLU A 189 24.72 8.63 -14.67
C GLU A 189 23.85 7.38 -14.70
N LYS A 190 23.07 7.14 -13.65
CA LYS A 190 22.20 5.96 -13.57
C LYS A 190 21.06 6.04 -14.57
N GLU A 191 20.48 7.22 -14.75
CA GLU A 191 19.52 7.48 -15.83
C GLU A 191 20.15 7.23 -17.19
N ARG A 192 21.31 7.83 -17.47
CA ARG A 192 22.00 7.69 -18.76
C ARG A 192 22.34 6.23 -19.09
N MET A 193 22.73 5.44 -18.11
CA MET A 193 23.09 4.03 -18.30
C MET A 193 21.89 3.12 -18.56
N ASN A 194 20.72 3.46 -18.02
CA ASN A 194 19.58 2.53 -17.96
C ASN A 194 18.34 3.01 -18.71
N GLY A 195 18.25 4.30 -18.98
CA GLY A 195 17.02 4.97 -19.38
C GLY A 195 15.99 5.04 -18.25
N VAL A 196 14.77 5.38 -18.65
CA VAL A 196 13.61 5.60 -17.78
C VAL A 196 12.46 4.74 -18.28
N VAL A 197 11.65 4.25 -17.35
CA VAL A 197 10.36 3.61 -17.62
C VAL A 197 9.24 4.47 -17.06
N ALA A 198 8.20 4.70 -17.86
CA ALA A 198 6.92 5.23 -17.40
C ALA A 198 5.92 4.09 -17.31
N ILE A 199 5.36 3.89 -16.12
CA ILE A 199 4.36 2.86 -15.85
C ILE A 199 3.01 3.57 -15.75
N LEU A 200 2.18 3.47 -16.79
CA LEU A 200 0.86 4.08 -16.82
C LEU A 200 -0.09 3.20 -16.04
N VAL A 201 -0.85 3.78 -15.13
CA VAL A 201 -1.66 3.05 -14.15
C VAL A 201 -3.08 3.59 -14.07
N ALA A 202 -4.03 2.69 -13.81
CA ALA A 202 -5.39 3.04 -13.48
C ALA A 202 -5.83 2.31 -12.20
N LYS A 203 -6.75 2.93 -11.46
CA LYS A 203 -7.31 2.34 -10.25
C LYS A 203 -8.46 1.39 -10.63
N PRO A 204 -8.36 0.07 -10.38
CA PRO A 204 -9.47 -0.85 -10.56
C PRO A 204 -10.60 -0.53 -9.57
N ALA A 205 -11.81 -0.96 -9.90
CA ALA A 205 -13.01 -0.75 -9.07
C ALA A 205 -12.85 -1.40 -7.69
N ASP A 206 -12.32 -2.62 -7.65
CA ASP A 206 -12.12 -3.34 -6.41
C ASP A 206 -10.74 -3.03 -5.80
N GLN A 207 -10.70 -2.91 -4.47
CA GLN A 207 -9.50 -2.54 -3.73
C GLN A 207 -9.31 -3.41 -2.48
N PRO A 208 -8.05 -3.79 -2.13
CA PRO A 208 -7.77 -4.61 -0.97
C PRO A 208 -8.28 -4.01 0.34
N TYR A 209 -8.22 -2.68 0.49
CA TYR A 209 -8.69 -2.02 1.72
C TYR A 209 -10.21 -2.05 1.86
N ALA A 210 -10.95 -2.04 0.74
CA ALA A 210 -12.40 -2.18 0.74
C ALA A 210 -12.81 -3.63 1.01
N ALA A 211 -12.07 -4.61 0.47
CA ALA A 211 -12.28 -6.01 0.79
C ALA A 211 -12.00 -6.31 2.27
N LEU A 212 -10.90 -5.75 2.83
CA LEU A 212 -10.60 -5.86 4.26
C LEU A 212 -11.65 -5.16 5.13
N ALA A 213 -12.20 -4.04 4.67
CA ALA A 213 -13.30 -3.37 5.35
C ALA A 213 -14.53 -4.26 5.50
N GLY A 214 -14.90 -5.00 4.44
CA GLY A 214 -15.97 -6.00 4.49
C GLY A 214 -15.70 -7.09 5.53
N VAL A 215 -14.47 -7.64 5.55
CA VAL A 215 -14.02 -8.63 6.54
C VAL A 215 -14.17 -8.10 7.97
N LEU A 216 -13.76 -6.86 8.24
CA LEU A 216 -13.87 -6.24 9.55
C LEU A 216 -15.33 -5.98 9.95
N SER A 217 -16.17 -5.58 8.99
CA SER A 217 -17.60 -5.35 9.20
C SER A 217 -18.34 -6.66 9.52
N GLU A 218 -18.01 -7.76 8.83
CA GLU A 218 -18.56 -9.09 9.13
C GLU A 218 -18.22 -9.57 10.55
N LEU A 219 -16.98 -9.36 11.00
CA LEU A 219 -16.55 -9.73 12.35
C LEU A 219 -17.23 -8.88 13.44
N LYS A 220 -17.47 -7.60 13.15
CA LYS A 220 -17.89 -6.58 14.11
C LYS A 220 -16.90 -6.43 15.26
N SER A 221 -17.16 -5.47 16.15
CA SER A 221 -16.31 -5.24 17.33
C SER A 221 -16.21 -6.47 18.26
N SER A 222 -17.25 -7.30 18.35
CA SER A 222 -17.24 -8.53 19.16
C SER A 222 -16.35 -9.62 18.58
N GLY A 223 -16.42 -9.85 17.27
CA GLY A 223 -15.57 -10.87 16.61
C GLY A 223 -14.11 -10.46 16.61
N ILE A 224 -13.81 -9.17 16.38
CA ILE A 224 -12.44 -8.65 16.48
C ILE A 224 -11.85 -8.84 17.88
N LYS A 225 -12.63 -8.58 18.93
CA LYS A 225 -12.19 -8.81 20.33
C LYS A 225 -11.93 -10.29 20.61
N SER A 226 -12.87 -11.17 20.24
CA SER A 226 -12.69 -12.62 20.39
C SER A 226 -11.42 -13.10 19.69
N LEU A 227 -11.20 -12.64 18.45
CA LEU A 227 -10.03 -13.02 17.67
C LEU A 227 -8.72 -12.57 18.32
N LEU A 228 -8.69 -11.38 18.91
CA LEU A 228 -7.53 -10.88 19.67
C LEU A 228 -7.30 -11.67 20.95
N ASP A 229 -8.36 -11.98 21.71
CA ASP A 229 -8.29 -12.75 22.95
C ASP A 229 -7.76 -14.17 22.67
N ASP A 230 -8.29 -14.83 21.64
CA ASP A 230 -7.85 -16.17 21.23
C ASP A 230 -6.39 -16.17 20.78
N TYR A 231 -5.98 -15.19 19.97
CA TYR A 231 -4.61 -15.09 19.48
C TYR A 231 -3.61 -14.81 20.61
N THR A 232 -3.94 -13.91 21.53
CA THR A 232 -3.05 -13.59 22.67
C THR A 232 -2.91 -14.75 23.64
N ALA A 233 -3.96 -15.54 23.85
CA ALA A 233 -3.91 -16.77 24.64
C ALA A 233 -2.94 -17.80 24.02
N GLN A 234 -2.93 -17.95 22.69
CA GLN A 234 -2.04 -18.88 22.00
C GLN A 234 -0.56 -18.47 22.05
N VAL A 235 -0.27 -17.17 21.95
CA VAL A 235 1.11 -16.65 21.93
C VAL A 235 1.77 -16.62 23.32
N THR A 236 0.97 -16.72 24.39
CA THR A 236 1.45 -16.69 25.79
C THR A 236 1.77 -18.08 26.35
N LEU A 237 1.43 -19.16 25.62
CA LEU A 237 1.72 -20.56 25.96
C LEU A 237 3.02 -21.03 25.31
#